data_AF-A0A2P5HQA5-F1
#
_entry.id   AF-A0A2P5HQA5-F1
#
_cell.length_a   1.000
_cell.length_b   1.000
_cell.length_c   1.000
_cell.angle_alpha   90.00
_cell.angle_beta   90.00
_cell.angle_gamma   90.00
#
_symmetry.space_group_name_H-M   'P 1'
#
loop_
_entity.id
_entity.type
_entity.pdbx_description
1 polymer ?
#
loop_
_entity_poly.entity_id
_entity_poly.type
_entity_poly.pdbx_seq_one_letter_code
_entity_poly.pdbx_strand_id
1 'polypeptide(L)'
;MMLPDKPPRLISALNPIFAYLLGIGLLLIAFNCFLRPRHEYARFGLPLEDAHKPAKQKSHSPLIYLKGSRELTCGLALVVLQYQGNADGVTAIAGIISLAGLVDGLVVWFNGGHMQGLKHKTLGHFLAFVVLGSWAAWRTHQVWEDSKGRWPDGHFHILSS
;
A
#
# COMPACT_ATOMS: atom_id res chain seq x y z
N MET A 1 6.28 -4.28 42.68
CA MET A 1 6.50 -3.79 41.30
C MET A 1 5.59 -4.58 40.39
N MET A 2 4.38 -4.06 40.11
CA MET A 2 3.40 -4.73 39.24
C MET A 2 3.85 -4.54 37.79
N LEU A 3 4.10 -5.64 37.09
CA LEU A 3 4.19 -5.63 35.63
C LEU A 3 2.78 -5.31 35.09
N PRO A 4 2.62 -4.41 34.11
CA PRO A 4 1.32 -4.17 33.52
C PRO A 4 0.85 -5.42 32.77
N ASP A 5 -0.30 -5.96 33.18
CA ASP A 5 -1.07 -7.03 32.54
C ASP A 5 -1.68 -6.57 31.21
N LYS A 6 -0.85 -6.09 30.27
CA LYS A 6 -1.30 -5.98 28.88
C LYS A 6 -1.23 -7.38 28.29
N PRO A 7 -2.37 -8.01 27.92
CA PRO A 7 -2.30 -9.27 27.19
C PRO A 7 -1.40 -9.07 25.97
N PRO A 8 -0.53 -10.05 25.67
CA PRO A 8 0.47 -9.90 24.63
C PRO A 8 -0.27 -9.72 23.32
N ARG A 9 -0.18 -8.52 22.73
CA ARG A 9 0.05 -8.28 21.29
C ARG A 9 -0.60 -9.28 20.31
N LEU A 10 -1.76 -9.84 20.61
CA LEU A 10 -2.38 -10.94 19.87
C LEU A 10 -2.74 -10.47 18.45
N ILE A 11 -2.94 -9.17 18.31
CA ILE A 11 -3.22 -8.43 17.08
C ILE A 11 -1.93 -8.08 16.30
N SER A 12 -0.77 -8.03 16.96
CA SER A 12 0.56 -7.85 16.33
C SER A 12 1.04 -9.13 15.62
N ALA A 13 0.43 -10.27 15.92
CA ALA A 13 0.80 -11.59 15.39
C ALA A 13 0.01 -12.02 14.13
N LEU A 14 -1.08 -11.32 13.75
CA LEU A 14 -1.98 -11.76 12.66
C LEU A 14 -1.44 -11.59 11.23
N ASN A 15 -0.17 -11.20 11.10
CA ASN A 15 0.87 -11.98 10.42
C ASN A 15 1.96 -10.99 10.01
N PRO A 16 2.99 -10.72 10.85
CA PRO A 16 4.07 -9.81 10.50
C PRO A 16 4.72 -10.16 9.15
N ILE A 17 4.64 -11.44 8.77
CA ILE A 17 5.09 -11.96 7.47
C ILE A 17 4.35 -11.27 6.32
N PHE A 18 3.05 -11.00 6.41
CA PHE A 18 2.31 -10.34 5.32
C PHE A 18 2.84 -8.92 5.06
N ALA A 19 3.08 -8.13 6.11
CA ALA A 19 3.65 -6.79 5.98
C ALA A 19 5.07 -6.83 5.40
N TYR A 20 5.91 -7.78 5.85
CA TYR A 20 7.25 -7.95 5.28
C TYR A 20 7.22 -8.41 3.82
N LEU A 21 6.36 -9.38 3.48
CA LEU A 21 6.22 -9.87 2.10
C LEU A 21 5.71 -8.78 1.17
N LEU A 22 4.71 -8.02 1.60
CA LEU A 22 4.23 -6.87 0.85
C LEU A 22 5.35 -5.85 0.66
N GLY A 23 6.08 -5.51 1.73
CA GLY A 23 7.15 -4.52 1.70
C GLY A 23 8.28 -4.94 0.76
N ILE A 24 8.78 -6.17 0.90
CA ILE A 24 9.78 -6.76 -0.01
C ILE A 24 9.27 -6.79 -1.44
N GLY A 25 8.00 -7.15 -1.65
CA GLY A 25 7.36 -7.12 -2.97
C GLY A 25 7.42 -5.75 -3.63
N LEU A 26 7.12 -4.68 -2.88
CA LEU A 26 7.22 -3.30 -3.38
C LEU A 26 8.66 -2.92 -3.71
N LEU A 27 9.64 -3.30 -2.86
CA LEU A 27 11.06 -3.09 -3.14
C LEU A 27 11.49 -3.77 -4.45
N LEU A 28 11.05 -5.01 -4.68
CA LEU A 28 11.35 -5.73 -5.92
C LEU A 28 10.72 -5.05 -7.14
N ILE A 29 9.49 -4.53 -7.02
CA ILE A 29 8.85 -3.75 -8.09
C ILE A 29 9.64 -2.45 -8.34
N ALA A 30 10.08 -1.76 -7.30
CA ALA A 30 10.91 -0.56 -7.42
C ALA A 30 12.21 -0.84 -8.17
N PHE A 31 12.96 -1.86 -7.77
CA PHE A 31 14.18 -2.26 -8.47
C PHE A 31 13.92 -2.59 -9.94
N ASN A 32 12.82 -3.28 -10.25
CA ASN A 32 12.44 -3.54 -11.64
C ASN A 32 12.13 -2.27 -12.43
N CYS A 33 11.53 -1.24 -11.80
CA CYS A 33 11.29 0.05 -12.45
C CYS A 33 12.60 0.75 -12.83
N PHE A 34 13.63 0.67 -11.99
CA PHE A 34 14.96 1.25 -12.26
C PHE A 34 15.78 0.42 -13.25
N LEU A 35 15.77 -0.91 -13.13
CA LEU A 35 16.60 -1.81 -13.94
C LEU A 35 15.99 -2.16 -15.30
N ARG A 36 14.66 -2.27 -15.38
CA ARG A 36 13.92 -2.73 -16.58
C ARG A 36 12.68 -1.86 -16.86
N PRO A 37 12.82 -0.54 -17.00
CA PRO A 37 11.68 0.39 -17.12
C PRO A 37 10.69 0.02 -18.24
N ARG A 38 11.16 -0.46 -19.40
CA ARG A 38 10.28 -0.85 -20.53
C ARG A 38 9.35 -2.01 -20.20
N HIS A 39 9.84 -3.00 -19.44
CA HIS A 39 9.04 -4.15 -19.05
C HIS A 39 7.95 -3.73 -18.05
N GLU A 40 8.27 -2.76 -17.20
CA GLU A 40 7.35 -2.25 -16.19
C GLU A 40 6.21 -1.41 -16.78
N TYR A 41 6.38 -0.73 -17.93
CA TYR A 41 5.25 -0.11 -18.66
C TYR A 41 4.19 -1.16 -19.04
N ALA A 42 4.65 -2.23 -19.70
CA ALA A 42 3.77 -3.32 -20.10
C ALA A 42 3.14 -3.98 -18.87
N ARG A 43 3.90 -4.21 -17.80
CA ARG A 43 3.38 -4.78 -16.54
C ARG A 43 2.36 -3.87 -15.85
N PHE A 44 2.60 -2.56 -15.85
CA PHE A 44 1.73 -1.57 -15.25
C PHE A 44 0.41 -1.41 -16.03
N GLY A 45 0.42 -1.72 -17.33
CA GLY A 45 -0.76 -1.65 -18.18
C GLY A 45 -0.85 -0.38 -19.01
N LEU A 46 0.26 0.36 -19.14
CA LEU A 46 0.34 1.54 -19.99
C LEU A 46 1.14 1.24 -21.26
N PRO A 47 0.76 1.82 -22.41
CA PRO A 47 1.59 1.75 -23.61
C PRO A 47 2.93 2.44 -23.34
N LEU A 48 3.99 1.98 -24.01
CA LEU A 48 5.24 2.74 -24.01
C LEU A 48 4.96 4.12 -24.63
N GLU A 49 5.28 5.17 -23.88
CA GLU A 49 5.41 6.50 -24.44
C GLU A 49 6.42 6.42 -25.59
N ASP A 50 6.06 6.97 -26.76
CA ASP A 50 6.80 6.82 -28.03
C ASP A 50 6.60 5.51 -28.82
N ALA A 51 5.52 4.75 -28.62
CA ALA A 51 5.17 3.61 -29.47
C ALA A 51 5.14 3.94 -30.99
N HIS A 52 4.86 5.20 -31.33
CA HIS A 52 4.80 5.72 -32.71
C HIS A 52 6.10 6.37 -33.22
N LYS A 53 7.14 6.54 -32.39
CA LYS A 53 8.41 7.15 -32.81
C LYS A 53 9.44 6.08 -33.22
N PRO A 54 10.32 6.38 -34.20
CA PRO A 54 11.37 5.46 -34.63
C PRO A 54 12.29 5.06 -33.46
N ALA A 55 12.79 3.82 -33.48
CA ALA A 55 13.49 3.17 -32.36
C ALA A 55 14.68 3.96 -31.78
N LYS A 56 15.30 4.85 -32.58
CA LYS A 56 16.42 5.74 -32.16
C LYS A 56 16.00 6.88 -31.22
N GLN A 57 14.69 7.17 -31.08
CA GLN A 57 14.16 8.28 -30.26
C GLN A 57 13.24 7.82 -29.12
N LYS A 58 13.14 6.51 -28.86
CA LYS A 58 12.33 5.98 -27.75
C LYS A 58 12.96 6.37 -26.41
N SER A 59 12.52 7.50 -25.87
CA SER A 59 12.92 7.96 -24.55
C SER A 59 12.07 7.27 -23.49
N HIS A 60 12.67 6.93 -22.36
CA HIS A 60 11.92 6.37 -21.25
C HIS A 60 11.29 7.52 -20.48
N SER A 61 9.98 7.46 -20.25
CA SER A 61 9.34 8.56 -19.55
C SER A 61 9.69 8.57 -18.06
N PRO A 62 9.90 9.76 -17.48
CA PRO A 62 10.21 9.92 -16.06
C PRO A 62 9.18 9.28 -15.12
N LEU A 63 7.95 9.05 -15.59
CA LEU A 63 6.86 8.50 -14.79
C LEU A 63 7.15 7.10 -14.25
N ILE A 64 7.91 6.27 -14.99
CA ILE A 64 8.24 4.93 -14.51
C ILE A 64 9.23 4.96 -13.33
N TYR A 65 10.12 5.94 -13.32
CA TYR A 65 11.05 6.16 -12.22
C TYR A 65 10.35 6.77 -11.01
N LEU A 66 9.38 7.66 -11.23
CA LEU A 66 8.54 8.20 -10.16
C LEU A 66 7.75 7.09 -9.45
N LYS A 67 7.16 6.16 -10.23
CA LYS A 67 6.53 4.95 -9.69
C LYS A 67 7.54 4.11 -8.91
N GLY A 68 8.72 3.85 -9.49
CA GLY A 68 9.79 3.13 -8.80
C GLY A 68 10.15 3.75 -7.45
N SER A 69 10.29 5.06 -7.38
CA SER A 69 10.55 5.80 -6.14
C SER A 69 9.42 5.66 -5.13
N ARG A 70 8.15 5.69 -5.57
CA ARG A 70 6.99 5.45 -4.70
C ARG A 70 7.01 4.05 -4.11
N GLU A 71 7.22 3.02 -4.93
CA GLU A 71 7.26 1.64 -4.44
C GLU A 71 8.45 1.41 -3.50
N LEU A 72 9.58 2.07 -3.76
CA LEU A 72 10.77 2.01 -2.91
C LEU A 72 10.46 2.59 -1.53
N THR A 73 9.90 3.81 -1.48
CA THR A 73 9.64 4.51 -0.21
C THR A 73 8.53 3.83 0.59
N CYS A 74 7.44 3.41 -0.07
CA CYS A 74 6.37 2.64 0.58
C CYS A 74 6.86 1.29 1.09
N GLY A 75 7.66 0.56 0.31
CA GLY A 75 8.22 -0.73 0.70
C GLY A 75 9.15 -0.61 1.90
N LEU A 76 10.07 0.37 1.89
CA LEU A 76 10.95 0.65 3.02
C LEU A 76 10.16 1.07 4.26
N ALA A 77 9.20 1.98 4.12
CA ALA A 77 8.38 2.43 5.24
C ALA A 77 7.63 1.26 5.89
N LEU A 78 7.03 0.38 5.09
CA LEU A 78 6.30 -0.78 5.59
C LEU A 78 7.23 -1.75 6.35
N VAL A 79 8.42 -2.04 5.81
CA VAL A 79 9.41 -2.91 6.49
C VAL A 79 9.90 -2.28 7.79
N VAL A 80 10.25 -0.99 7.78
CA VAL A 80 10.76 -0.29 8.97
C VAL A 80 9.69 -0.20 10.06
N LEU A 81 8.46 0.18 9.71
CA LEU A 81 7.36 0.29 10.68
C LEU A 81 7.01 -1.08 11.27
N GLN A 82 7.04 -2.13 10.44
CA GLN A 82 6.84 -3.50 10.91
C GLN A 82 7.98 -3.96 11.83
N TYR A 83 9.24 -3.63 11.50
CA TYR A 83 10.41 -3.93 12.32
C TYR A 83 10.37 -3.22 13.68
N GLN A 84 9.90 -1.98 13.71
CA GLN A 84 9.67 -1.21 14.95
C GLN A 84 8.49 -1.73 15.78
N GLY A 85 7.69 -2.67 15.26
CA GLY A 85 6.45 -3.10 15.89
C GLY A 85 5.37 -2.01 15.93
N ASN A 86 5.49 -0.97 15.09
CA ASN A 86 4.54 0.14 15.02
C ASN A 86 3.30 -0.28 14.20
N ALA A 87 2.37 -0.97 14.87
CA ALA A 87 1.18 -1.52 14.24
C ALA A 87 0.33 -0.44 13.55
N ASP A 88 0.13 0.71 14.20
CA ASP A 88 -0.67 1.82 13.66
C ASP A 88 -0.03 2.40 12.40
N GLY A 89 1.30 2.57 12.40
CA GLY A 89 2.05 2.99 11.23
C GLY A 89 1.90 2.02 10.06
N VAL A 90 1.99 0.71 10.29
CA VAL A 90 1.78 -0.32 9.25
C VAL A 90 0.36 -0.24 8.69
N THR A 91 -0.65 -0.03 9.53
CA THR A 91 -2.04 0.13 9.08
C THR A 91 -2.20 1.38 8.21
N ALA A 92 -1.63 2.51 8.63
CA ALA A 92 -1.71 3.77 7.90
C ALA A 92 -1.05 3.66 6.52
N ILE A 93 0.18 3.15 6.44
CA ILE A 93 0.88 3.02 5.16
C ILE A 93 0.21 1.98 4.24
N ALA A 94 -0.38 0.91 4.79
CA ALA A 94 -1.18 -0.04 4.01
C ALA A 94 -2.41 0.64 3.38
N GLY A 95 -3.08 1.53 4.11
CA GLY A 95 -4.16 2.36 3.59
C GLY A 95 -3.69 3.30 2.47
N ILE A 96 -2.53 3.94 2.64
CA ILE A 96 -1.93 4.80 1.60
C ILE A 96 -1.60 4.01 0.34
N ILE A 97 -0.98 2.82 0.47
CA ILE A 97 -0.65 1.95 -0.66
C ILE A 97 -1.93 1.47 -1.37
N SER A 98 -2.97 1.14 -0.61
CA SER A 98 -4.29 0.80 -1.15
C SER A 98 -4.83 1.94 -2.03
N LEU A 99 -4.87 3.17 -1.51
CA LEU A 99 -5.31 4.35 -2.28
C LEU A 99 -4.44 4.59 -3.52
N ALA A 100 -3.12 4.42 -3.42
CA ALA A 100 -2.23 4.51 -4.57
C ALA A 100 -2.59 3.48 -5.65
N GLY A 101 -2.91 2.23 -5.26
CA GLY A 101 -3.41 1.20 -6.17
C GLY A 101 -4.74 1.54 -6.84
N LEU A 102 -5.65 2.24 -6.14
CA LEU A 102 -6.89 2.74 -6.74
C LEU A 102 -6.59 3.79 -7.82
N VAL A 103 -5.74 4.76 -7.50
CA VAL A 103 -5.32 5.82 -8.44
C VAL A 103 -4.64 5.20 -9.66
N ASP A 104 -3.75 4.22 -9.47
CA ASP A 104 -3.11 3.50 -10.56
C ASP A 104 -4.13 2.77 -11.44
N GLY A 105 -5.11 2.09 -10.83
CA GLY A 105 -6.19 1.42 -11.55
C GLY A 105 -7.00 2.40 -12.39
N LEU A 106 -7.34 3.58 -11.86
CA LEU A 106 -8.02 4.64 -12.60
C LEU A 106 -7.16 5.15 -13.77
N VAL A 107 -5.87 5.42 -13.53
CA VAL A 107 -4.95 5.87 -14.59
C VAL A 107 -4.90 4.84 -15.71
N VAL A 108 -4.78 3.55 -15.41
CA VAL A 108 -4.74 2.47 -16.42
C VAL A 108 -6.12 2.31 -17.09
N TRP A 109 -7.22 2.49 -16.37
CA TRP A 109 -8.56 2.43 -16.96
C TRP A 109 -8.77 3.50 -18.05
N PHE A 110 -8.35 4.74 -17.77
CA PHE A 110 -8.51 5.86 -18.70
C PHE A 110 -7.43 5.90 -19.79
N ASN A 111 -6.19 5.48 -19.49
CA ASN A 111 -5.04 5.66 -20.38
C ASN A 111 -4.48 4.34 -20.95
N GLY A 112 -4.97 3.17 -20.54
CA GLY A 112 -4.44 1.85 -20.92
C GLY A 112 -4.63 1.44 -22.39
N GLY A 113 -5.08 2.36 -23.25
CA GLY A 113 -5.25 2.16 -24.70
C GLY A 113 -6.40 1.21 -25.05
N HIS A 114 -7.33 1.66 -25.87
CA HIS A 114 -8.46 0.82 -26.31
C HIS A 114 -8.04 -0.39 -27.18
N MET A 115 -6.81 -0.40 -27.71
CA MET A 115 -6.36 -1.32 -28.76
C MET A 115 -5.44 -2.47 -28.34
N GLN A 116 -4.96 -2.53 -27.09
CA GLN A 116 -3.94 -3.53 -26.69
C GLN A 116 -4.41 -4.56 -25.66
N GLY A 117 -5.71 -4.60 -25.34
CA GLY A 117 -6.26 -5.56 -24.37
C GLY A 117 -5.74 -5.38 -22.94
N LEU A 118 -4.99 -4.32 -22.62
CA LEU A 118 -4.32 -4.10 -21.33
C LEU A 118 -5.29 -3.74 -20.18
N LYS A 119 -6.57 -3.50 -20.46
CA LYS A 119 -7.60 -3.20 -19.45
C LYS A 119 -7.79 -4.31 -18.41
N HIS A 120 -7.47 -5.58 -18.74
CA HIS A 120 -7.48 -6.65 -17.73
C HIS A 120 -6.46 -6.40 -16.61
N LYS A 121 -5.42 -5.59 -16.83
CA LYS A 121 -4.43 -5.22 -15.80
C LYS A 121 -4.97 -4.21 -14.80
N THR A 122 -5.99 -3.43 -15.18
CA THR A 122 -6.73 -2.60 -14.22
C THR A 122 -7.33 -3.43 -13.10
N LEU A 123 -7.78 -4.66 -13.39
CA LEU A 123 -8.32 -5.57 -12.36
C LEU A 123 -7.28 -5.88 -11.28
N GLY A 124 -6.00 -6.02 -11.64
CA GLY A 124 -4.93 -6.26 -10.68
C GLY A 124 -4.75 -5.08 -9.72
N HIS A 125 -4.83 -3.85 -10.23
CA HIS A 125 -4.72 -2.63 -9.41
C HIS A 125 -5.92 -2.46 -8.48
N PHE A 126 -7.14 -2.69 -8.98
CA PHE A 126 -8.34 -2.63 -8.14
C PHE A 126 -8.39 -3.77 -7.12
N LEU A 127 -7.92 -4.96 -7.47
CA LEU A 127 -7.78 -6.06 -6.51
C LEU A 127 -6.80 -5.69 -5.40
N ALA A 128 -5.65 -5.08 -5.73
CA ALA A 128 -4.69 -4.60 -4.74
C ALA A 128 -5.31 -3.53 -3.82
N PHE A 129 -6.07 -2.58 -4.38
CA PHE A 129 -6.84 -1.59 -3.60
C PHE A 129 -7.79 -2.29 -2.61
N VAL A 130 -8.66 -3.19 -3.09
CA VAL A 130 -9.66 -3.86 -2.25
C VAL A 130 -8.99 -4.71 -1.18
N VAL A 131 -8.01 -5.56 -1.53
CA VAL A 131 -7.36 -6.44 -0.56
C VAL A 131 -6.63 -5.65 0.53
N LEU A 132 -5.82 -4.66 0.15
CA LEU A 132 -5.06 -3.85 1.11
C LEU A 132 -5.98 -2.91 1.90
N GLY A 133 -7.01 -2.36 1.26
CA GLY A 133 -7.98 -1.47 1.88
C GLY A 133 -8.84 -2.20 2.90
N SER A 134 -9.34 -3.39 2.56
CA SER A 134 -10.06 -4.26 3.49
C SER A 134 -9.17 -4.71 4.64
N TRP A 135 -7.90 -5.04 4.38
CA TRP A 135 -6.95 -5.39 5.44
C TRP A 135 -6.70 -4.22 6.40
N ALA A 136 -6.47 -3.01 5.88
CA ALA A 136 -6.28 -1.81 6.70
C ALA A 136 -7.55 -1.45 7.50
N ALA A 137 -8.72 -1.47 6.86
CA ALA A 137 -10.00 -1.19 7.50
C ALA A 137 -10.31 -2.18 8.61
N TRP A 138 -10.09 -3.47 8.38
CA TRP A 138 -10.23 -4.50 9.41
C TRP A 138 -9.31 -4.23 10.60
N ARG A 139 -8.03 -3.92 10.36
CA ARG A 139 -7.09 -3.59 11.46
C ARG A 139 -7.54 -2.38 12.27
N THR A 140 -8.04 -1.33 11.61
CA THR A 140 -8.61 -0.16 12.29
C THR A 140 -9.85 -0.51 13.10
N HIS A 141 -10.74 -1.34 12.55
CA HIS A 141 -11.95 -1.80 13.25
C HIS A 141 -11.61 -2.56 14.54
N GLN A 142 -10.60 -3.42 14.52
CA GLN A 142 -10.17 -4.15 15.72
C GLN A 142 -9.67 -3.19 16.82
N VAL A 143 -8.88 -2.18 16.45
CA VAL A 143 -8.40 -1.16 17.41
C VAL A 143 -9.57 -0.38 18.02
N TRP A 144 -10.59 -0.08 17.21
CA TRP A 144 -11.82 0.58 17.66
C TRP A 144 -12.60 -0.28 18.66
N GLU A 145 -12.84 -1.56 18.35
CA GLU A 145 -13.53 -2.47 19.29
C GLU A 145 -12.77 -2.64 20.61
N ASP A 146 -11.45 -2.78 20.57
CA ASP A 146 -10.61 -2.82 21.78
C ASP A 146 -10.70 -1.52 22.60
N SER A 147 -10.95 -0.38 21.94
CA SER A 147 -11.10 0.91 22.62
C SER A 147 -12.44 1.03 23.36
N LYS A 148 -13.51 0.37 22.89
CA LYS A 148 -14.82 0.38 23.56
C LYS A 148 -14.75 -0.21 24.98
N GLY A 149 -13.93 -1.23 25.19
CA GLY A 149 -13.70 -1.81 26.52
C GLY A 149 -12.79 -0.98 27.44
N ARG A 150 -12.22 0.13 26.95
CA ARG A 150 -11.32 1.03 27.72
C ARG A 150 -11.96 2.34 28.13
N TRP A 151 -13.16 2.67 27.63
CA TRP A 151 -13.91 3.80 28.15
C TRP A 151 -14.44 3.39 29.53
N PRO A 152 -14.01 4.04 30.62
CA PRO A 152 -14.73 3.86 31.87
C PRO A 152 -16.16 4.36 31.62
N ASP A 153 -17.17 3.62 32.08
CA ASP A 153 -18.57 4.07 32.20
C ASP A 153 -18.71 5.24 33.21
N GLY A 154 -17.66 6.06 33.35
CA GLY A 154 -17.57 7.17 34.24
C GLY A 154 -18.55 8.24 33.83
N HIS A 155 -19.69 8.23 34.52
CA HIS A 155 -20.42 9.43 34.90
C HIS A 155 -19.47 10.63 34.88
N PHE A 156 -19.70 11.54 33.95
CA PHE A 156 -19.12 12.87 34.02
C PHE A 156 -19.58 13.48 35.33
N HIS A 157 -18.76 13.37 36.38
CA HIS A 157 -18.83 14.27 37.52
C HIS A 157 -18.39 15.63 37.00
N ILE A 158 -19.34 16.32 36.37
CA ILE A 158 -19.29 17.75 36.16
C ILE A 158 -19.14 18.33 37.56
N LEU A 159 -17.93 18.81 37.85
CA LEU A 159 -17.64 19.55 39.06
C LEU A 159 -18.64 20.70 39.16
N SER A 160 -19.60 20.58 40.08
CA SER A 160 -20.37 21.70 40.57
C SER A 160 -19.45 22.49 41.49
N SER A 161 -18.81 23.51 40.94
CA SER A 161 -18.28 24.66 41.69
C SER A 161 -19.35 25.73 41.81
#